data_AF-D7FU31-F1
#
_entry.id   AF-D7FU31-F1
#
_cell.length_a   1.000
_cell.length_b   1.000
_cell.length_c   1.000
_cell.angle_alpha   90.00
_cell.angle_beta   90.00
_cell.angle_gamma   90.00
#
_symmetry.space_group_name_H-M   'P 1'
#
loop_
_entity.id
_entity.type
_entity.pdbx_description
1 polymer ?
#
loop_
_entity_poly.entity_id
_entity_poly.type
_entity_poly.pdbx_seq_one_letter_code
_entity_poly.pdbx_strand_id
1 'polypeptide(L)'
;MVQYSKEIEGTKSAKARGSNLRVHFKHMREVAHLIKGMKLSKAKVYLQDVLEYKRAVPFTMFTGGVGRHAQGKLPIAKDYMGDPSSKTVPGNKHKHTFVSPGSKCRWPQKATRIVLDLVKNAESNAESKALDVDSLYIVHVQCNRAPKQRRRTYRAHGRINPYMSSPAHIELILSEKEVQVKKGDEPKKPTRKQVAKTRFVKAGGGVEV
;
A
#
# COMPACT_ATOMS: atom_id res chain seq x y z
N MET A 1 -9.54 18.98 17.85
CA MET A 1 -8.88 17.79 17.27
C MET A 1 -9.29 17.70 15.80
N VAL A 2 -8.36 17.46 14.87
CA VAL A 2 -8.71 17.40 13.43
C VAL A 2 -9.30 16.03 13.09
N GLN A 3 -10.44 16.01 12.42
CA GLN A 3 -11.14 14.78 12.04
C GLN A 3 -10.30 13.97 11.03
N TYR A 4 -10.21 12.66 11.28
CA TYR A 4 -9.62 11.70 10.35
C TYR A 4 -10.66 11.29 9.32
N SER A 5 -10.22 10.95 8.11
CA SER A 5 -11.16 10.55 7.05
C SER A 5 -11.81 9.19 7.28
N LYS A 6 -11.14 8.31 8.03
CA LYS A 6 -11.62 6.97 8.36
C LYS A 6 -11.57 6.77 9.86
N GLU A 7 -12.68 6.28 10.39
CA GLU A 7 -12.78 5.79 11.75
C GLU A 7 -12.59 4.27 11.74
N ILE A 8 -11.89 3.76 12.75
CA ILE A 8 -11.75 2.32 12.98
C ILE A 8 -12.51 2.05 14.27
N GLU A 9 -13.46 1.14 14.19
CA GLU A 9 -14.23 0.67 15.33
C GLU A 9 -13.31 -0.20 16.21
N GLY A 10 -13.08 0.22 17.45
CA GLY A 10 -12.23 -0.49 18.41
C GLY A 10 -11.20 0.39 19.12
N THR A 11 -10.89 0.05 20.37
CA THR A 11 -9.88 0.73 21.21
C THR A 11 -8.45 0.47 20.75
N LYS A 12 -8.23 -0.58 19.95
CA LYS A 12 -6.91 -1.08 19.54
C LYS A 12 -6.36 -0.44 18.27
N SER A 13 -6.28 0.90 18.25
CA SER A 13 -5.71 1.62 17.11
C SER A 13 -4.84 2.80 17.53
N ALA A 14 -3.76 3.03 16.77
CA ALA A 14 -2.90 4.21 16.90
C ALA A 14 -3.06 5.11 15.67
N LYS A 15 -3.05 6.43 15.88
CA LYS A 15 -3.28 7.42 14.83
C LYS A 15 -2.11 8.39 14.80
N ALA A 16 -1.72 8.82 13.60
CA ALA A 16 -0.74 9.88 13.40
C ALA A 16 -1.16 10.77 12.22
N ARG A 17 -0.83 12.06 12.28
CA ARG A 17 -1.16 13.02 11.21
C ARG A 17 -0.03 14.03 11.04
N GLY A 18 0.28 14.35 9.78
CA GLY A 18 1.09 15.50 9.41
C GLY A 18 0.23 16.51 8.65
N SER A 19 0.28 17.79 9.04
CA SER A 19 -0.52 18.85 8.44
C SER A 19 0.34 19.90 7.76
N ASN A 20 -0.14 20.42 6.62
CA ASN A 20 0.51 21.48 5.85
C ASN A 20 2.00 21.18 5.52
N LEU A 21 2.30 19.92 5.21
CA LEU A 21 3.66 19.48 4.93
C LEU A 21 4.12 20.03 3.58
N ARG A 22 5.26 20.73 3.56
CA ARG A 22 5.85 21.29 2.34
C ARG A 22 6.55 20.23 1.51
N VAL A 23 5.75 19.34 0.92
CA VAL A 23 6.16 18.27 0.01
C VAL A 23 5.34 18.30 -1.24
N HIS A 24 5.81 17.65 -2.30
CA HIS A 24 5.03 17.53 -3.52
C HIS A 24 3.91 16.49 -3.30
N PHE A 25 2.65 16.95 -3.23
CA PHE A 25 1.47 16.10 -3.01
C PHE A 25 1.46 14.81 -3.85
N LYS A 26 1.82 14.90 -5.13
CA LYS A 26 1.81 13.73 -6.03
C LYS A 26 2.77 12.62 -5.57
N HIS A 27 3.96 12.99 -5.10
CA HIS A 27 4.94 12.02 -4.61
C HIS A 27 4.48 11.44 -3.28
N MET A 28 3.95 12.30 -2.41
CA MET A 28 3.43 11.92 -1.11
C MET A 28 2.34 10.85 -1.24
N ARG A 29 1.39 11.04 -2.17
CA ARG A 29 0.32 10.09 -2.45
C ARG A 29 0.85 8.72 -2.90
N GLU A 30 1.82 8.67 -3.81
CA GLU A 30 2.35 7.39 -4.30
C GLU A 30 3.06 6.62 -3.18
N VAL A 31 3.88 7.28 -2.36
CA VAL A 31 4.54 6.65 -1.20
C VAL A 31 3.52 6.17 -0.17
N ALA A 32 2.54 7.01 0.18
CA ALA A 32 1.50 6.67 1.15
C ALA A 32 0.62 5.51 0.70
N HIS A 33 0.26 5.48 -0.59
CA HIS A 33 -0.56 4.41 -1.14
C HIS A 33 0.17 3.07 -1.11
N LEU A 34 1.50 3.10 -1.28
CA LEU A 34 2.37 1.93 -1.29
C LEU A 34 2.42 1.19 0.03
N ILE A 35 2.61 1.93 1.13
CA ILE A 35 2.79 1.36 2.47
C ILE A 35 1.47 0.84 3.08
N LYS A 36 0.34 1.13 2.44
CA LYS A 36 -0.97 0.72 2.92
C LYS A 36 -1.09 -0.82 2.89
N GLY A 37 -1.39 -1.41 4.04
CA GLY A 37 -1.55 -2.85 4.23
C GLY A 37 -0.26 -3.60 4.60
N MET A 38 0.88 -2.91 4.74
CA MET A 38 2.13 -3.52 5.19
C MET A 38 2.17 -3.67 6.72
N LYS A 39 2.94 -4.65 7.21
CA LYS A 39 3.39 -4.69 8.62
C LYS A 39 4.23 -3.45 8.92
N LEU A 40 4.14 -2.92 10.13
CA LEU A 40 4.87 -1.71 10.55
C LEU A 40 6.39 -1.87 10.36
N SER A 41 6.94 -3.01 10.81
CA SER A 41 8.36 -3.35 10.68
C SER A 41 8.84 -3.35 9.22
N LYS A 42 8.07 -3.98 8.32
CA LYS A 42 8.39 -4.05 6.89
C LYS A 42 8.29 -2.70 6.19
N ALA A 43 7.30 -1.88 6.55
CA ALA A 43 7.14 -0.55 5.99
C ALA A 43 8.35 0.34 6.29
N LYS A 44 8.89 0.29 7.52
CA LYS A 44 10.11 1.03 7.90
C LYS A 44 11.31 0.63 7.05
N VAL A 45 11.57 -0.67 6.93
CA VAL A 45 12.70 -1.19 6.14
C VAL A 45 12.55 -0.75 4.69
N TYR A 46 11.36 -0.87 4.10
CA TYR A 46 11.13 -0.45 2.73
C TYR A 46 11.38 1.05 2.54
N LEU A 47 10.88 1.91 3.45
CA LEU A 47 11.11 3.35 3.36
C LEU A 47 12.60 3.70 3.49
N GLN A 48 13.34 2.99 4.34
CA GLN A 48 14.80 3.13 4.47
C GLN A 48 15.51 2.71 3.17
N ASP A 49 15.13 1.58 2.57
CA ASP A 49 15.65 1.11 1.28
C ASP A 49 15.38 2.11 0.14
N VAL A 50 14.26 2.83 0.19
CA VAL A 50 13.97 3.91 -0.77
C VAL A 50 14.90 5.10 -0.57
N LEU A 51 15.22 5.46 0.68
CA LEU A 51 16.18 6.53 0.97
C LEU A 51 17.57 6.19 0.44
N GLU A 52 17.95 4.91 0.55
CA GLU A 52 19.23 4.37 0.06
C GLU A 52 19.24 4.01 -1.44
N TYR A 53 18.17 4.35 -2.17
CA TYR A 53 17.99 4.04 -3.60
C TYR A 53 17.97 2.54 -3.96
N LYS A 54 17.94 1.65 -2.98
CA LYS A 54 17.87 0.18 -3.17
C LYS A 54 16.52 -0.24 -3.76
N ARG A 55 15.44 0.41 -3.34
CA ARG A 55 14.07 0.12 -3.80
C ARG A 55 13.39 1.37 -4.35
N ALA A 56 12.76 1.26 -5.51
CA ALA A 56 12.01 2.35 -6.13
C ALA A 56 10.53 2.30 -5.76
N VAL A 57 9.92 3.49 -5.66
CA VAL A 57 8.47 3.66 -5.47
C VAL A 57 7.80 3.64 -6.84
N PRO A 58 6.88 2.69 -7.12
CA PRO A 58 6.11 2.66 -8.35
C PRO A 58 5.13 3.83 -8.40
N PHE A 59 5.06 4.52 -9.54
CA PHE A 59 4.09 5.59 -9.75
C PHE A 59 2.90 5.02 -10.51
N THR A 60 1.70 5.09 -9.91
CA THR A 60 0.49 4.46 -10.43
C THR A 60 -0.49 5.46 -11.02
N MET A 61 -0.70 6.58 -10.34
CA MET A 61 -1.69 7.59 -10.74
C MET A 61 -1.01 8.75 -11.47
N PHE A 62 0.08 9.29 -10.90
CA PHE A 62 0.73 10.48 -11.44
C PHE A 62 1.87 10.16 -12.41
N THR A 63 1.53 9.66 -13.60
CA THR A 63 2.51 9.03 -14.51
C THR A 63 3.02 9.89 -15.68
N GLY A 64 2.66 11.18 -15.74
CA GLY A 64 3.10 12.10 -16.80
C GLY A 64 4.58 12.49 -16.65
N GLY A 65 5.40 12.19 -17.66
CA GLY A 65 6.84 12.51 -17.67
C GLY A 65 7.68 11.75 -16.63
N VAL A 66 7.18 10.64 -16.09
CA VAL A 66 7.93 9.81 -15.13
C VAL A 66 8.86 8.88 -15.90
N GLY A 67 10.14 8.85 -15.50
CA GLY A 67 11.14 7.92 -16.05
C GLY A 67 10.77 6.46 -15.80
N ARG A 68 11.30 5.57 -16.62
CA ARG A 68 11.10 4.12 -16.51
C ARG A 68 12.36 3.48 -15.96
N HIS A 69 12.21 2.47 -15.11
CA HIS A 69 13.33 1.73 -14.56
C HIS A 69 12.93 0.26 -14.36
N ALA A 70 13.90 -0.66 -14.41
CA ALA A 70 13.63 -2.10 -14.26
C ALA A 70 12.93 -2.42 -12.93
N GLN A 71 13.30 -1.72 -11.86
CA GLN A 71 12.67 -1.84 -10.54
C GLN A 71 11.17 -1.53 -10.54
N GLY A 72 10.66 -0.73 -11.48
CA GLY A 72 9.23 -0.44 -11.59
C GLY A 72 8.38 -1.62 -12.08
N LYS A 73 9.02 -2.66 -12.65
CA LYS A 73 8.38 -3.94 -13.01
C LYS A 73 8.32 -4.91 -11.83
N LEU A 74 9.25 -4.78 -10.89
CA LEU A 74 9.35 -5.71 -9.78
C LEU A 74 8.11 -5.52 -8.91
N PRO A 75 7.31 -6.58 -8.66
CA PRO A 75 6.33 -6.50 -7.60
C PRO A 75 7.08 -6.16 -6.32
N ILE A 76 6.50 -5.30 -5.48
CA ILE A 76 7.02 -5.17 -4.12
C ILE A 76 7.05 -6.57 -3.54
N ALA A 77 8.25 -7.02 -3.16
CA ALA A 77 8.48 -8.41 -2.88
C ALA A 77 7.47 -8.91 -1.84
N LYS A 78 7.01 -10.16 -2.02
CA LYS A 78 6.15 -10.85 -1.06
C LYS A 78 6.70 -10.75 0.38
N ASP A 79 8.01 -10.61 0.49
CA ASP A 79 8.81 -10.43 1.72
C ASP A 79 8.44 -9.20 2.56
N TYR A 80 7.79 -8.18 1.99
CA TYR A 80 7.35 -6.97 2.72
C TYR A 80 5.82 -6.91 2.92
N MET A 81 5.09 -7.92 2.44
CA MET A 81 3.66 -8.09 2.69
C MET A 81 3.46 -9.19 3.74
N GLY A 82 2.35 -9.12 4.50
CA GLY A 82 2.06 -10.05 5.60
C GLY A 82 2.07 -11.53 5.21
N ASP A 83 2.09 -12.40 6.22
CA ASP A 83 2.53 -13.80 6.20
C ASP A 83 2.19 -14.62 4.93
N PRO A 84 3.12 -15.49 4.45
CA PRO A 84 2.97 -16.31 3.24
C PRO A 84 1.80 -17.32 3.28
N SER A 85 1.08 -17.38 4.39
CA SER A 85 -0.04 -18.27 4.67
C SER A 85 -1.31 -17.89 3.89
N SER A 86 -1.49 -16.65 3.43
CA SER A 86 -2.60 -16.30 2.54
C SER A 86 -2.28 -16.82 1.13
N LYS A 87 -2.65 -18.08 0.86
CA LYS A 87 -2.67 -18.61 -0.51
C LYS A 87 -3.47 -17.61 -1.35
N THR A 88 -2.83 -17.01 -2.34
CA THR A 88 -3.52 -16.26 -3.39
C THR A 88 -4.73 -17.07 -3.82
N VAL A 89 -5.93 -16.52 -3.63
CA VAL A 89 -7.18 -17.15 -4.09
C VAL A 89 -6.99 -17.51 -5.56
N PRO A 90 -7.08 -18.80 -5.96
CA PRO A 90 -6.91 -19.20 -7.35
C PRO A 90 -8.03 -18.54 -8.16
N GLY A 91 -7.68 -17.49 -8.91
CA GLY A 91 -8.63 -16.69 -9.69
C GLY A 91 -8.43 -15.17 -9.61
N ASN A 92 -7.60 -14.66 -8.70
CA ASN A 92 -7.45 -13.22 -8.52
C ASN A 92 -5.98 -12.77 -8.51
N LYS A 93 -5.35 -12.78 -9.70
CA LYS A 93 -3.91 -12.55 -9.90
C LYS A 93 -3.47 -11.08 -9.73
N HIS A 94 -4.35 -10.16 -9.33
CA HIS A 94 -4.11 -8.70 -9.46
C HIS A 94 -4.31 -7.84 -8.21
N LYS A 95 -4.67 -8.39 -7.04
CA LYS A 95 -5.06 -7.52 -5.90
C LYS A 95 -3.96 -7.14 -4.90
N HIS A 96 -2.72 -7.63 -5.04
CA HIS A 96 -1.64 -7.32 -4.07
C HIS A 96 -0.29 -6.95 -4.65
N THR A 97 -0.16 -6.77 -5.97
CA THR A 97 1.11 -6.35 -6.57
C THR A 97 0.97 -4.91 -7.04
N PHE A 98 1.51 -3.97 -6.27
CA PHE A 98 1.73 -2.60 -6.73
C PHE A 98 2.77 -2.60 -7.86
N VAL A 99 2.31 -2.83 -9.09
CA VAL A 99 3.13 -2.77 -10.30
C VAL A 99 2.75 -1.50 -11.05
N SER A 100 3.75 -0.72 -11.44
CA SER A 100 3.50 0.49 -12.22
C SER A 100 3.22 0.16 -13.69
N PRO A 101 2.20 0.78 -14.31
CA PRO A 101 2.01 0.74 -15.75
C PRO A 101 3.27 1.21 -16.49
N GLY A 102 3.87 0.32 -17.29
CA GLY A 102 5.05 0.65 -18.09
C GLY A 102 6.33 0.89 -17.27
N SER A 103 6.45 0.28 -16.08
CA SER A 103 7.68 0.29 -15.28
C SER A 103 8.10 1.68 -14.78
N LYS A 104 7.14 2.57 -14.55
CA LYS A 104 7.39 3.95 -14.13
C LYS A 104 7.61 4.01 -12.62
N CYS A 105 8.78 4.46 -12.19
CA CYS A 105 9.08 4.59 -10.77
C CYS A 105 10.10 5.70 -10.50
N ARG A 106 10.18 6.13 -9.24
CA ARG A 106 11.15 7.11 -8.74
C ARG A 106 11.50 6.82 -7.28
N TRP A 107 12.50 7.55 -6.77
CA TRP A 107 12.88 7.59 -5.36
C TRP A 107 12.56 8.97 -4.77
N PRO A 108 11.31 9.22 -4.32
CA PRO A 108 10.89 10.54 -3.83
C PRO A 108 11.41 10.83 -2.41
N GLN A 109 12.71 11.04 -2.27
CA GLN A 109 13.47 11.21 -1.02
C GLN A 109 12.76 12.05 0.05
N LYS A 110 12.36 13.30 -0.29
CA LYS A 110 11.71 14.21 0.67
C LYS A 110 10.37 13.69 1.19
N ALA A 111 9.57 13.07 0.32
CA ALA A 111 8.28 12.51 0.72
C ALA A 111 8.49 11.28 1.61
N THR A 112 9.40 10.38 1.20
CA THR A 112 9.76 9.16 1.96
C THR A 112 10.23 9.48 3.37
N ARG A 113 11.10 10.49 3.55
CA ARG A 113 11.57 10.91 4.88
C ARG A 113 10.42 11.30 5.81
N ILE A 114 9.50 12.13 5.32
CA ILE A 114 8.36 12.59 6.12
C ILE A 114 7.39 11.45 6.44
N VAL A 115 7.24 10.46 5.54
CA VAL A 115 6.44 9.26 5.83
C VAL A 115 7.10 8.44 6.93
N LEU A 116 8.42 8.25 6.86
CA LEU A 116 9.16 7.49 7.84
C LEU A 116 9.04 8.11 9.23
N ASP A 117 9.15 9.44 9.32
CA ASP A 117 8.97 10.18 10.58
C ASP A 117 7.54 10.02 11.11
N LEU A 118 6.53 10.04 10.23
CA LEU A 118 5.15 9.81 10.63
C LEU A 118 4.90 8.38 11.12
N VAL A 119 5.55 7.39 10.51
CA VAL A 119 5.48 5.98 10.91
C VAL A 119 6.13 5.76 12.27
N LYS A 120 7.29 6.38 12.54
CA LYS A 120 7.92 6.37 13.87
C LYS A 120 7.06 7.03 14.93
N ASN A 121 6.44 8.17 14.61
CA ASN A 121 5.50 8.82 15.52
C ASN A 121 4.27 7.93 15.81
N ALA A 122 3.75 7.23 14.79
CA ALA A 122 2.63 6.33 14.96
C ALA A 122 2.96 5.11 15.83
N GLU A 123 4.20 4.62 15.78
CA GLU A 123 4.72 3.59 16.66
C GLU A 123 4.79 4.06 18.11
N SER A 124 5.38 5.23 18.38
CA SER A 124 5.42 5.78 19.74
C SER A 124 4.02 5.99 20.32
N ASN A 125 3.05 6.38 19.49
CA ASN A 125 1.64 6.47 19.89
C ASN A 125 1.00 5.10 20.16
N ALA A 126 1.47 4.04 19.53
CA ALA A 126 1.00 2.67 19.76
C ALA A 126 1.59 2.11 21.06
N GLU A 127 2.87 2.35 21.32
CA GLU A 127 3.55 2.02 22.59
C GLU A 127 2.87 2.70 23.78
N SER A 128 2.53 3.99 23.62
CA SER A 128 1.81 4.76 24.65
C SER A 128 0.41 4.20 24.94
N LYS A 129 -0.15 3.44 24.00
CA LYS A 129 -1.45 2.75 24.13
C LYS A 129 -1.30 1.29 24.54
N ALA A 130 -0.09 0.85 24.87
CA ALA A 130 0.24 -0.54 25.19
C ALA A 130 -0.21 -1.56 24.13
N LEU A 131 -0.15 -1.15 22.85
CA LEU A 131 -0.36 -2.06 21.71
C LEU A 131 0.93 -2.80 21.38
N ASP A 132 0.82 -4.03 20.89
CA ASP A 132 1.98 -4.82 20.49
C ASP A 132 2.54 -4.34 19.13
N VAL A 133 3.77 -3.82 19.13
CA VAL A 133 4.38 -3.16 17.97
C VAL A 133 4.60 -4.12 16.79
N ASP A 134 4.87 -5.40 17.07
CA ASP A 134 5.22 -6.38 16.04
C ASP A 134 4.01 -6.89 15.25
N SER A 135 2.83 -6.88 15.87
CA SER A 135 1.57 -7.28 15.24
C SER A 135 0.82 -6.14 14.54
N LEU A 136 1.35 -4.90 14.58
CA LEU A 136 0.71 -3.74 13.95
C LEU A 136 0.81 -3.73 12.42
N TYR A 137 -0.30 -3.38 11.80
CA TYR A 137 -0.41 -3.14 10.37
C TYR A 137 -0.90 -1.73 10.07
N ILE A 138 -0.44 -1.21 8.93
CA ILE A 138 -0.91 0.06 8.40
C ILE A 138 -2.25 -0.18 7.69
N VAL A 139 -3.37 0.03 8.38
CA VAL A 139 -4.71 -0.21 7.84
C VAL A 139 -5.12 0.90 6.88
N HIS A 140 -4.87 2.15 7.28
CA HIS A 140 -5.32 3.30 6.53
C HIS A 140 -4.20 4.32 6.42
N VAL A 141 -3.95 4.74 5.18
CA VAL A 141 -3.12 5.90 4.86
C VAL A 141 -3.84 6.70 3.80
N GLN A 142 -3.91 8.00 4.01
CA GLN A 142 -4.45 8.93 3.03
C GLN A 142 -3.61 10.19 2.99
N CYS A 143 -3.49 10.73 1.79
CA CYS A 143 -2.86 12.01 1.52
C CYS A 143 -3.88 12.94 0.91
N ASN A 144 -4.11 14.07 1.55
CA ASN A 144 -5.00 15.13 1.10
C ASN A 144 -4.18 16.35 0.66
N ARG A 145 -4.68 17.09 -0.33
CA ARG A 145 -4.05 18.35 -0.73
C ARG A 145 -4.27 19.38 0.38
N ALA A 146 -3.21 20.09 0.74
CA ALA A 146 -3.29 21.25 1.62
C ALA A 146 -3.44 22.54 0.77
N PRO A 147 -3.83 23.68 1.39
CA PRO A 147 -3.94 24.96 0.70
C PRO A 147 -2.63 25.31 -0.04
N LYS A 148 -2.74 25.70 -1.32
CA LYS A 148 -1.57 26.04 -2.13
C LYS A 148 -0.95 27.35 -1.64
N GLN A 149 0.37 27.36 -1.45
CA GLN A 149 1.08 28.60 -1.15
C GLN A 149 1.31 29.38 -2.45
N ARG A 150 1.02 30.67 -2.43
CA ARG A 150 1.11 31.54 -3.61
C ARG A 150 2.51 32.13 -3.72
N ARG A 151 3.12 31.98 -4.90
CA ARG A 151 4.28 32.77 -5.36
C ARG A 151 4.06 33.13 -6.83
N ARG A 152 4.70 34.21 -7.27
CA ARG A 152 4.69 34.67 -8.66
C ARG A 152 6.06 34.42 -9.29
N THR A 153 6.07 34.20 -10.60
CA THR A 153 7.29 34.11 -11.40
C THR A 153 7.12 35.01 -12.62
N TYR A 154 8.04 35.95 -12.77
CA TYR A 154 8.12 36.82 -13.94
C TYR A 154 8.67 36.04 -15.13
N ARG A 155 8.10 36.28 -16.31
CA ARG A 155 8.45 35.62 -17.57
C ARG A 155 8.66 36.67 -18.65
N ALA A 156 9.18 36.23 -19.79
CA ALA A 156 9.41 37.09 -20.94
C ALA A 156 8.14 37.85 -21.36
N HIS A 157 8.34 39.01 -21.99
CA HIS A 157 7.28 39.92 -22.44
C HIS A 157 6.34 40.40 -21.32
N GLY A 158 6.86 40.61 -20.10
CA GLY A 158 6.08 41.13 -18.96
C GLY A 158 5.02 40.15 -18.41
N ARG A 159 5.02 38.88 -18.82
CA ARG A 159 4.05 37.88 -18.35
C ARG A 159 4.31 37.51 -16.89
N ILE A 160 3.25 37.36 -16.09
CA ILE A 160 3.33 36.94 -14.69
C ILE A 160 2.59 35.60 -14.53
N ASN A 161 3.35 34.53 -14.26
CA ASN A 161 2.78 33.20 -14.07
C ASN A 161 2.83 32.78 -12.59
N PRO A 162 1.89 31.94 -12.12
CA PRO A 162 1.92 31.42 -10.77
C PRO A 162 2.96 30.30 -10.63
N TYR A 163 3.71 30.31 -9.52
CA TYR A 163 4.58 29.21 -9.11
C TYR A 163 4.21 28.76 -7.69
N MET A 164 3.20 27.90 -7.61
CA MET A 164 2.59 27.51 -6.35
C MET A 164 3.19 26.22 -5.80
N SER A 165 3.45 26.18 -4.50
CA SER A 165 3.68 24.89 -3.84
C SER A 165 2.36 24.20 -3.56
N SER A 166 2.34 22.88 -3.69
CA SER A 166 1.17 22.04 -3.39
C SER A 166 1.48 21.16 -2.16
N PRO A 167 1.40 21.74 -0.94
CA PRO A 167 1.62 20.99 0.30
C PRO A 167 0.56 19.89 0.48
N ALA A 168 0.79 19.00 1.44
CA ALA A 168 -0.10 17.88 1.72
C ALA A 168 -0.41 17.74 3.21
N HIS A 169 -1.61 17.26 3.51
CA HIS A 169 -1.92 16.61 4.78
C HIS A 169 -1.80 15.10 4.59
N ILE A 170 -1.20 14.41 5.55
CA ILE A 170 -1.14 12.95 5.56
C ILE A 170 -1.73 12.46 6.88
N GLU A 171 -2.52 11.41 6.79
CA GLU A 171 -3.05 10.70 7.95
C GLU A 171 -2.71 9.22 7.83
N LEU A 172 -2.38 8.63 8.97
CA LEU A 172 -2.00 7.23 9.09
C LEU A 172 -2.70 6.63 10.32
N ILE A 173 -3.24 5.43 10.15
CA ILE A 173 -3.90 4.67 11.21
C ILE A 173 -3.32 3.25 11.22
N LEU A 174 -2.83 2.86 12.39
CA LEU A 174 -2.37 1.52 12.71
C LEU A 174 -3.47 0.78 13.48
N SER A 175 -3.58 -0.51 13.21
CA SER A 175 -4.44 -1.43 13.97
C SER A 175 -3.73 -2.76 14.09
N GLU A 176 -3.97 -3.45 15.19
CA GLU A 176 -3.74 -4.89 15.25
C GLU A 176 -4.69 -5.56 14.26
N LYS A 177 -4.18 -6.54 13.51
CA LYS A 177 -5.02 -7.36 12.64
C LYS A 177 -5.36 -8.64 13.39
N GLU A 178 -6.64 -8.96 13.51
CA GLU A 178 -7.06 -10.27 14.01
C GLU A 178 -6.53 -11.35 13.07
N VAL A 179 -5.77 -12.30 13.63
CA VAL A 179 -5.27 -13.46 12.90
C VAL A 179 -6.48 -14.32 12.56
N GLN A 180 -7.02 -14.18 11.35
CA GLN A 180 -8.03 -15.10 10.85
C GLN A 180 -7.38 -16.47 10.70
N VAL A 181 -7.63 -17.36 11.66
CA VAL A 181 -7.26 -18.77 11.59
C VAL A 181 -7.86 -19.32 10.31
N LYS A 182 -7.05 -19.97 9.48
CA LYS A 182 -7.53 -20.62 8.26
C LYS A 182 -8.67 -21.54 8.63
N LYS A 183 -9.87 -21.25 8.11
CA LYS A 183 -10.95 -22.22 8.14
C LYS A 183 -10.41 -23.50 7.48
N GLY A 184 -10.56 -24.65 8.13
CA GLY A 184 -10.01 -25.92 7.66
C GLY A 184 -10.36 -26.17 6.19
N ASP A 185 -9.51 -26.91 5.48
CA ASP A 185 -9.74 -27.22 4.06
C ASP A 185 -11.07 -28.01 3.91
N GLU A 186 -12.18 -27.29 3.70
CA GLU A 186 -13.44 -27.90 3.28
C GLU A 186 -13.17 -28.63 1.96
N PRO A 187 -13.65 -29.88 1.78
CA PRO A 187 -13.43 -30.62 0.55
C PRO A 187 -13.95 -29.80 -0.63
N LYS A 188 -13.04 -29.42 -1.53
CA LYS A 188 -13.38 -28.62 -2.72
C LYS A 188 -14.52 -29.32 -3.46
N LYS A 189 -15.68 -28.68 -3.52
CA LYS A 189 -16.82 -29.17 -4.30
C LYS A 189 -16.32 -29.49 -5.72
N PRO A 190 -16.54 -30.72 -6.23
CA PRO A 190 -15.99 -31.13 -7.52
C PRO A 190 -16.53 -30.19 -8.61
N THR A 191 -15.64 -29.75 -9.49
CA THR A 191 -16.03 -28.87 -10.60
C THR A 191 -16.99 -29.60 -11.55
N ARG A 192 -17.87 -28.87 -12.22
CA ARG A 192 -18.88 -29.44 -13.15
C ARG A 192 -18.26 -30.39 -14.20
N LYS A 193 -17.02 -30.12 -14.64
CA LYS A 193 -16.24 -31.00 -15.52
C LYS A 193 -15.80 -32.30 -14.85
N GLN A 194 -15.39 -32.25 -13.57
CA GLN A 194 -15.03 -33.43 -12.78
C GLN A 194 -16.24 -34.30 -12.50
N VAL A 195 -17.38 -33.69 -12.12
CA VAL A 195 -18.67 -34.40 -11.93
C VAL A 195 -19.15 -35.07 -13.22
N ALA A 196 -18.96 -34.42 -14.38
CA ALA A 196 -19.29 -35.02 -15.67
C ALA A 196 -18.42 -36.26 -15.97
N LYS A 197 -17.10 -36.19 -15.74
CA LYS A 197 -16.21 -37.34 -15.93
C LYS A 197 -16.54 -38.54 -15.03
N THR A 198 -16.83 -38.31 -13.75
CA THR A 198 -17.23 -39.40 -12.84
C THR A 198 -18.59 -40.00 -13.19
N ARG A 199 -19.49 -39.27 -13.85
CA ARG A 199 -20.76 -39.81 -14.35
C ARG A 199 -20.58 -40.79 -15.51
N PHE A 200 -19.60 -40.58 -16.38
CA PHE A 200 -19.36 -41.46 -17.54
C PHE A 200 -18.68 -42.80 -17.18
N VAL A 201 -17.92 -42.87 -16.07
CA VAL A 201 -17.21 -44.10 -15.68
C VAL A 201 -18.13 -45.16 -15.07
N LYS A 202 -19.31 -44.78 -14.56
CA LYS A 202 -20.23 -45.70 -13.87
C LYS A 202 -21.16 -46.50 -14.79
N ALA A 203 -21.06 -46.32 -16.12
CA ALA A 203 -21.90 -46.96 -17.12
C ALA A 203 -21.19 -48.07 -17.92
N GLY A 204 -20.17 -48.70 -17.35
CA GLY A 204 -19.47 -49.85 -17.94
C GLY A 204 -19.55 -51.06 -17.02
N GLY A 205 -20.71 -51.70 -16.96
CA GLY A 205 -20.83 -53.06 -16.43
C GLY A 205 -20.22 -54.03 -17.43
N GLY A 206 -18.96 -54.39 -17.22
CA GLY A 206 -18.31 -55.51 -17.89
C GLY A 206 -18.73 -56.80 -17.19
N VAL A 207 -19.28 -57.72 -17.97
CA VAL A 207 -19.66 -59.09 -17.61
C VAL A 207 -18.41 -59.84 -17.15
N GLU A 208 -18.48 -60.49 -15.98
CA GLU A 208 -17.52 -61.51 -15.57
C GLU A 208 -17.79 -62.80 -16.36
N VAL A 209 -16.83 -63.19 -17.21
CA VAL A 209 -16.50 -64.59 -17.55
C VAL A 209 -14.98 -64.69 -17.53
#